data_AF-A0AAV0WFY9-F1
#
_entry.id   AF-A0AAV0WFY9-F1
#
_cell.length_a   1.000
_cell.length_b   1.000
_cell.length_c   1.000
_cell.angle_alpha   90.00
_cell.angle_beta   90.00
_cell.angle_gamma   90.00
#
_symmetry.space_group_name_H-M   'P 1'
#
loop_
_entity.id
_entity.type
_entity.pdbx_description
1 polymer ?
#
loop_
_entity_poly.entity_id
_entity_poly.type
_entity_poly.pdbx_seq_one_letter_code
_entity_poly.pdbx_strand_id
1 'polypeptide(L)'
;MHMEKVDVKINKTISPIIYPILKRESKCNTNLNNSLTETMYEEVALEKFVVSSKNVKDKYFMLQNNDIVEVTKIIKYFNGQIKIEATKFNYSPMYDYPFTSDTTKIFYIKEIIPKVQPILINLNTLKHKCFVTPIGNYKI
;
A
#
# COMPACT_ATOMS: atom_id res chain seq x y z
N MET A 1 -61.89 -13.93 9.49
CA MET A 1 -60.94 -12.80 9.45
C MET A 1 -59.61 -13.32 9.98
N HIS A 2 -58.70 -13.73 9.08
CA HIS A 2 -57.38 -14.24 9.43
C HIS A 2 -56.38 -13.08 9.36
N MET A 3 -55.67 -12.82 10.45
CA MET A 3 -54.54 -11.89 10.47
C MET A 3 -53.27 -12.66 10.12
N GLU A 4 -52.65 -12.33 8.99
CA GLU A 4 -51.30 -12.78 8.67
C GLU A 4 -50.30 -12.00 9.54
N LYS A 5 -49.47 -12.74 10.29
CA LYS A 5 -48.29 -12.18 10.94
C LYS A 5 -47.18 -12.07 9.89
N VAL A 6 -46.82 -10.83 9.55
CA VAL A 6 -45.66 -10.56 8.71
C VAL A 6 -44.40 -10.64 9.58
N ASP A 7 -43.67 -11.75 9.48
CA ASP A 7 -42.35 -11.87 10.07
C ASP A 7 -41.32 -11.10 9.24
N VAL A 8 -40.93 -9.92 9.72
CA VAL A 8 -39.87 -9.11 9.12
C VAL A 8 -38.51 -9.71 9.51
N LYS A 9 -37.95 -10.56 8.66
CA LYS A 9 -36.56 -11.03 8.79
C LYS A 9 -35.59 -9.92 8.39
N ILE A 10 -35.07 -9.20 9.39
CA ILE A 10 -33.96 -8.27 9.21
C ILE A 10 -32.65 -9.07 9.12
N ASN A 11 -32.33 -9.56 7.92
CA ASN A 11 -30.99 -10.10 7.64
C ASN A 11 -30.02 -8.94 7.40
N LYS A 12 -29.64 -8.23 8.46
CA LYS A 12 -28.55 -7.25 8.38
C LYS A 12 -27.24 -8.00 8.59
N THR A 13 -26.65 -8.48 7.50
CA THR A 13 -25.28 -9.00 7.52
C THR A 13 -24.36 -7.83 7.83
N ILE A 14 -23.94 -7.71 9.09
CA ILE A 14 -22.96 -6.69 9.51
C ILE A 14 -21.60 -7.23 9.06
N SER A 15 -21.14 -6.80 7.88
CA SER A 15 -19.76 -7.02 7.49
C SER A 15 -18.85 -6.31 8.51
N PRO A 16 -17.83 -6.98 9.08
CA PRO A 16 -16.93 -6.33 10.01
C PRO A 16 -16.27 -5.13 9.32
N ILE A 17 -16.27 -3.98 9.99
CA ILE A 17 -15.52 -2.82 9.54
C ILE A 17 -14.04 -3.17 9.73
N ILE A 18 -13.36 -3.51 8.64
CA ILE A 18 -11.93 -3.88 8.67
C ILE A 18 -11.12 -2.60 8.74
N TYR A 19 -10.76 -2.19 9.96
CA TYR A 19 -9.85 -1.08 10.19
C TYR A 19 -8.41 -1.49 9.88
N PRO A 20 -7.58 -0.58 9.34
CA PRO A 20 -6.15 -0.81 9.18
C PRO A 20 -5.50 -1.15 10.52
N ILE A 21 -4.73 -2.24 10.58
CA ILE A 21 -3.98 -2.64 11.79
C ILE A 21 -2.53 -2.18 11.63
N LEU A 22 -2.13 -1.20 12.42
CA LEU A 22 -0.76 -0.69 12.45
C LEU A 22 0.11 -1.56 13.36
N LYS A 23 1.31 -1.90 12.92
CA LYS A 23 2.26 -2.70 13.70
C LYS A 23 3.64 -2.08 13.70
N ARG A 24 4.39 -2.40 14.76
CA ARG A 24 5.81 -2.00 14.94
C ARG A 24 5.97 -0.50 14.78
N GLU A 25 5.46 0.22 15.77
CA GLU A 25 5.67 1.66 15.87
C GLU A 25 7.17 1.95 15.94
N SER A 26 7.63 2.84 15.06
CA SER A 26 9.01 3.30 15.06
C SER A 26 9.15 4.47 16.04
N LYS A 27 10.14 4.41 16.94
CA LYS A 27 10.43 5.53 17.84
C LYS A 27 10.71 6.78 17.01
N CYS A 28 9.99 7.85 17.30
CA CYS A 28 10.20 9.15 16.69
C CYS A 28 11.67 9.55 16.93
N ASN A 29 12.48 9.66 15.87
CA ASN A 29 13.87 10.07 16.00
C ASN A 29 13.86 11.57 16.31
N THR A 30 14.16 11.95 17.55
CA THR A 30 14.05 13.33 18.07
C THR A 30 14.99 14.33 17.40
N ASN A 31 15.87 13.87 16.50
CA ASN A 31 16.96 14.67 15.92
C ASN A 31 16.64 15.25 14.53
N LEU A 32 15.49 14.94 13.94
CA LEU A 32 15.01 15.59 12.71
C LEU A 32 13.64 16.19 13.03
N ASN A 33 13.43 17.48 12.74
CA ASN A 33 12.17 18.23 12.78
C ASN A 33 10.90 17.37 12.55
N ASN A 34 10.47 16.64 13.57
CA ASN A 34 9.35 15.74 13.49
C ASN A 34 8.15 16.45 14.09
N SER A 35 7.12 16.58 13.27
CA SER A 35 5.84 17.12 13.68
C SER A 35 5.33 16.31 14.88
N LEU A 36 5.05 16.98 16.01
CA LEU A 36 4.44 16.38 17.21
C LEU A 36 3.10 15.66 16.94
N THR A 37 2.61 15.75 15.70
CA THR A 37 1.32 15.26 15.25
C THR A 37 1.40 13.98 14.41
N GLU A 38 2.58 13.37 14.28
CA GLU A 38 2.83 12.20 13.42
C GLU A 38 3.48 11.04 14.17
N THR A 39 3.03 9.82 13.87
CA THR A 39 3.61 8.58 14.38
C THR A 39 3.92 7.64 13.21
N MET A 40 5.12 7.07 13.20
CA MET A 40 5.58 6.20 12.11
C MET A 40 5.43 4.73 12.47
N TYR A 41 5.07 3.92 11.47
CA TYR A 41 4.92 2.47 11.59
C TYR A 41 5.71 1.74 10.52
N GLU A 42 6.17 0.53 10.81
CA GLU A 42 6.85 -0.32 9.80
C GLU A 42 5.87 -1.10 8.93
N GLU A 43 4.64 -1.33 9.42
CA GLU A 43 3.66 -2.18 8.75
C GLU A 43 2.22 -1.69 9.01
N VAL A 44 1.39 -1.77 7.97
CA VAL A 44 -0.07 -1.67 8.09
C VAL A 44 -0.71 -2.85 7.38
N ALA A 45 -1.50 -3.63 8.14
CA ALA A 45 -2.30 -4.71 7.59
C ALA A 45 -3.69 -4.19 7.22
N LEU A 46 -4.06 -4.42 5.97
CA LEU A 46 -5.35 -4.11 5.38
C LEU A 46 -6.05 -5.41 5.01
N GLU A 47 -7.35 -5.33 4.69
CA GLU A 47 -8.14 -6.51 4.34
C GLU A 47 -7.47 -7.40 3.27
N LYS A 48 -6.91 -6.76 2.24
CA LYS A 48 -6.39 -7.46 1.06
C LYS A 48 -4.88 -7.60 1.02
N PHE A 49 -4.15 -6.82 1.82
CA PHE A 49 -2.70 -6.77 1.71
C PHE A 49 -2.06 -6.26 3.00
N VAL A 50 -0.83 -6.72 3.21
CA VAL A 50 0.09 -6.14 4.20
C VAL A 50 0.99 -5.16 3.44
N VAL A 51 1.10 -3.95 3.95
CA VAL A 51 2.00 -2.91 3.45
C VAL A 51 3.14 -2.76 4.45
N SER A 52 4.39 -2.74 3.99
CA SER A 52 5.55 -2.51 4.84
C SER A 52 6.52 -1.52 4.24
N SER A 53 7.17 -0.72 5.08
CA SER A 53 8.32 0.12 4.70
C SER A 53 9.67 -0.60 4.84
N LYS A 54 9.69 -1.83 5.35
CA LYS A 54 10.90 -2.62 5.64
C LYS A 54 10.96 -3.93 4.87
N ASN A 55 9.84 -4.66 4.80
CA ASN A 55 9.82 -5.95 4.15
C ASN A 55 9.79 -5.80 2.62
N VAL A 56 10.82 -6.33 1.95
CA VAL A 56 10.96 -6.27 0.48
C VAL A 56 9.75 -6.87 -0.25
N LYS A 57 9.13 -7.92 0.32
CA LYS A 57 7.95 -8.54 -0.29
C LYS A 57 6.72 -7.65 -0.21
N ASP A 58 6.62 -6.78 0.79
CA ASP A 58 5.40 -6.01 1.13
C ASP A 58 5.57 -4.51 0.89
N LYS A 59 6.65 -4.07 0.23
CA LYS A 59 6.94 -2.65 0.04
C LYS A 59 6.61 -2.10 -1.34
N TYR A 60 6.22 -2.94 -2.30
CA TYR A 60 5.94 -2.48 -3.68
C TYR A 60 4.47 -2.65 -4.05
N PHE A 61 3.89 -1.60 -4.61
CA PHE A 61 2.48 -1.59 -5.00
C PHE A 61 2.26 -0.87 -6.33
N MET A 62 1.29 -1.37 -7.08
CA MET A 62 0.64 -0.65 -8.15
C MET A 62 -0.52 0.14 -7.57
N LEU A 63 -0.57 1.42 -7.94
CA LEU A 63 -1.65 2.34 -7.58
C LEU A 63 -2.82 2.23 -8.56
N GLN A 64 -3.95 2.84 -8.21
CA GLN A 64 -5.14 2.90 -9.07
C GLN A 64 -4.87 3.58 -10.43
N ASN A 65 -3.96 4.55 -10.48
CA ASN A 65 -3.50 5.20 -11.71
C ASN A 65 -2.43 4.37 -12.48
N ASN A 66 -2.21 3.12 -12.07
CA ASN A 66 -1.21 2.19 -12.59
C ASN A 66 0.26 2.62 -12.36
N ASP A 67 0.55 3.64 -11.56
CA ASP A 67 1.93 3.90 -11.14
C ASP A 67 2.42 2.80 -10.20
N ILE A 68 3.71 2.45 -10.31
CA ILE A 68 4.36 1.55 -9.35
C ILE A 68 5.17 2.39 -8.37
N VAL A 69 5.01 2.08 -7.10
CA VAL A 69 5.68 2.78 -6.00
C VAL A 69 6.33 1.81 -5.03
N GLU A 70 7.41 2.26 -4.39
CA GLU A 70 7.96 1.66 -3.17
C GLU A 70 7.50 2.46 -1.96
N VAL A 71 6.99 1.76 -0.96
CA VAL A 71 6.62 2.34 0.33
C VAL A 71 7.88 2.62 1.14
N THR A 72 8.10 3.90 1.44
CA THR A 72 9.25 4.35 2.24
C THR A 72 8.85 4.57 3.70
N LYS A 73 7.64 5.09 3.95
CA LYS A 73 7.12 5.31 5.32
C LYS A 73 5.61 5.09 5.39
N ILE A 74 5.16 4.69 6.58
CA ILE A 74 3.74 4.63 6.93
C ILE A 74 3.55 5.60 8.11
N ILE A 75 2.69 6.59 7.92
CA ILE A 75 2.52 7.72 8.84
C ILE A 75 1.07 7.73 9.31
N LYS A 76 0.87 7.71 10.62
CA LYS A 76 -0.42 7.99 11.26
C LYS A 76 -0.39 9.41 11.81
N TYR A 77 -1.34 10.23 11.39
CA TYR A 77 -1.56 11.57 11.91
C TYR A 77 -2.41 11.53 13.18
N PHE A 78 -2.30 12.56 14.02
CA PHE A 78 -3.07 12.71 15.25
C PHE A 78 -4.60 12.65 15.03
N ASN A 79 -5.07 13.08 13.85
CA ASN A 79 -6.48 13.02 13.46
C ASN A 79 -6.94 11.61 13.05
N GLY A 80 -6.09 10.60 13.21
CA GLY A 80 -6.35 9.21 12.87
C GLY A 80 -6.13 8.84 11.40
N GLN A 81 -5.82 9.81 10.53
CA GLN A 81 -5.52 9.51 9.12
C GLN A 81 -4.21 8.72 9.00
N ILE A 82 -4.19 7.73 8.12
CA ILE A 82 -3.00 6.97 7.77
C ILE A 82 -2.64 7.29 6.32
N LYS A 83 -1.41 7.73 6.09
CA LYS A 83 -0.85 7.95 4.77
C LYS A 83 0.44 7.19 4.59
N ILE A 84 0.78 6.96 3.33
CA ILE A 84 2.00 6.31 2.91
C ILE A 84 2.86 7.36 2.21
N GLU A 85 4.10 7.49 2.66
CA GLU A 85 5.15 8.12 1.86
C GLU A 85 5.73 7.06 0.94
N ALA A 86 5.83 7.36 -0.36
CA ALA A 86 6.29 6.41 -1.35
C ALA A 86 7.16 7.05 -2.43
N THR A 87 8.07 6.28 -3.01
CA THR A 87 8.87 6.67 -4.17
C THR A 87 8.27 6.04 -5.42
N LYS A 88 7.97 6.86 -6.43
CA LYS A 88 7.48 6.37 -7.74
C LYS A 88 8.63 5.78 -8.56
N PHE A 89 8.36 4.71 -9.32
CA PHE A 89 9.32 4.07 -10.21
C PHE A 89 8.91 4.15 -11.68
N ASN A 90 9.92 4.23 -12.53
CA ASN A 90 9.80 3.93 -13.95
C ASN A 90 9.90 2.42 -14.07
N TYR A 91 8.91 1.82 -14.73
CA TYR A 91 8.82 0.37 -14.84
C TYR A 91 8.49 -0.05 -16.26
N SER A 92 8.81 -1.29 -16.59
CA SER A 92 8.32 -1.98 -17.78
C SER A 92 7.82 -3.37 -17.39
N PRO A 93 6.80 -3.90 -18.08
CA PRO A 93 6.36 -5.28 -17.90
C PRO A 93 7.52 -6.28 -18.03
N MET A 94 7.46 -7.37 -17.26
CA MET A 94 8.50 -8.41 -17.31
C MET A 94 8.44 -9.27 -18.59
N TYR A 95 7.24 -9.42 -19.15
CA TYR A 95 6.95 -10.31 -20.26
C TYR A 95 6.46 -9.50 -21.47
N ASP A 96 6.86 -9.92 -22.67
CA ASP A 96 6.45 -9.29 -23.93
C ASP A 96 4.93 -9.39 -24.16
N TYR A 97 4.28 -10.39 -23.58
CA TYR A 97 2.82 -10.48 -23.48
C TYR A 97 2.35 -9.92 -22.13
N PRO A 98 1.84 -8.68 -22.07
CA PRO A 98 1.58 -7.99 -20.81
C PRO A 98 0.49 -8.64 -19.96
N PHE A 99 -0.35 -9.52 -20.55
CA PHE A 99 -1.41 -10.22 -19.82
C PHE A 99 -0.86 -11.07 -18.66
N THR A 100 0.30 -11.72 -18.82
CA THR A 100 0.89 -12.53 -17.75
C THR A 100 1.51 -11.67 -16.65
N SER A 101 2.15 -10.54 -16.99
CA SER A 101 2.62 -9.57 -15.98
C SER A 101 1.47 -8.85 -15.28
N ASP A 102 0.37 -8.57 -15.97
CA ASP A 102 -0.80 -7.93 -15.38
C ASP A 102 -1.59 -8.88 -14.49
N THR A 103 -1.53 -10.19 -14.74
CA THR A 103 -2.14 -11.19 -13.86
C THR A 103 -1.23 -11.52 -12.66
N THR A 104 0.08 -11.64 -12.87
CA THR A 104 1.06 -11.99 -11.81
C THR A 104 1.63 -10.79 -11.03
N LYS A 105 1.45 -9.58 -11.56
CA LYS A 105 1.95 -8.29 -11.01
C LYS A 105 3.46 -8.27 -10.77
N ILE A 106 4.21 -8.83 -11.73
CA ILE A 106 5.67 -8.85 -11.74
C ILE A 106 6.17 -7.83 -12.77
N PHE A 107 7.03 -6.91 -12.33
CA PHE A 107 7.49 -5.80 -13.16
C PHE A 107 9.00 -5.63 -13.07
N TYR A 108 9.62 -5.23 -14.18
CA TYR A 108 10.98 -4.71 -14.18
C TYR A 108 10.95 -3.26 -13.73
N ILE A 109 11.65 -2.98 -12.63
CA ILE A 109 11.90 -1.60 -12.21
C ILE A 109 13.24 -1.17 -12.78
N LYS A 110 13.20 -0.09 -13.57
CA LYS A 110 14.40 0.60 -14.01
C LYS A 110 14.76 1.59 -12.92
N GLU A 111 15.89 1.41 -12.24
CA GLU A 111 16.42 2.35 -11.22
C GLU A 111 16.91 3.69 -11.82
N ILE A 112 16.37 4.09 -12.97
CA ILE A 112 16.68 5.35 -13.66
C ILE A 112 15.79 6.47 -13.10
N ILE A 113 15.70 6.58 -11.78
CA ILE A 113 15.08 7.75 -11.17
C ILE A 113 16.11 8.42 -10.25
N PRO A 114 16.64 9.59 -10.63
CA PRO A 114 17.37 10.40 -9.66
C PRO A 114 16.38 10.86 -8.60
N LYS A 115 16.64 10.52 -7.33
CA LYS A 115 15.99 11.00 -6.09
C LYS A 115 14.75 11.89 -6.32
N VAL A 116 13.65 11.33 -6.80
CA VAL A 116 12.38 12.07 -6.88
C VAL A 116 11.91 12.31 -5.45
N GLN A 117 11.36 13.50 -5.19
CA GLN A 117 10.77 13.79 -3.88
C GLN A 117 9.68 12.74 -3.59
N PRO A 118 9.68 12.13 -2.40
CA PRO A 118 8.66 11.16 -2.05
C PRO A 118 7.26 11.76 -2.17
N ILE A 119 6.32 10.97 -2.69
CA ILE A 119 4.92 11.35 -2.79
C ILE A 119 4.16 10.83 -1.57
N LEU A 120 3.12 11.56 -1.17
CA LEU A 120 2.24 11.17 -0.08
C LEU A 120 0.91 10.66 -0.66
N ILE A 121 0.57 9.41 -0.38
CA ILE A 121 -0.61 8.74 -0.93
C ILE A 121 -1.51 8.18 0.19
N ASN A 122 -2.79 8.04 -0.12
CA ASN A 122 -3.76 7.43 0.79
C ASN A 122 -3.78 5.90 0.61
N LEU A 123 -4.08 5.16 1.69
CA LEU A 123 -4.15 3.69 1.67
C LEU A 123 -5.10 3.13 0.60
N ASN A 124 -6.22 3.81 0.34
CA ASN A 124 -7.22 3.39 -0.63
C ASN A 124 -6.77 3.50 -2.10
N THR A 125 -5.64 4.15 -2.37
CA THR A 125 -5.07 4.26 -3.72
C THR A 125 -4.28 3.01 -4.13
N LEU A 126 -3.96 2.13 -3.18
CA LEU A 126 -3.28 0.87 -3.44
C LEU A 126 -4.21 -0.10 -4.15
N LYS A 127 -3.81 -0.56 -5.34
CA LYS A 127 -4.60 -1.43 -6.20
C LYS A 127 -4.14 -2.88 -6.09
N HIS A 128 -2.85 -3.12 -6.29
CA HIS A 128 -2.26 -4.45 -6.25
C HIS A 128 -0.87 -4.43 -5.63
N LYS A 129 -0.54 -5.52 -4.94
CA LYS A 129 0.82 -5.80 -4.50
C LYS A 129 1.67 -6.23 -5.69
N CYS A 130 2.90 -5.75 -5.75
CA CYS A 130 3.85 -6.04 -6.82
C CYS A 130 5.06 -6.80 -6.31
N PHE A 131 5.66 -7.60 -7.19
CA PHE A 131 7.00 -8.14 -7.00
C PHE A 131 7.96 -7.45 -7.95
N VAL A 132 9.07 -6.98 -7.39
CA VAL A 132 10.07 -6.20 -8.10
C VAL A 132 11.39 -6.94 -8.04
N THR A 133 12.03 -7.07 -9.20
CA THR A 133 13.39 -7.61 -9.32
C THR A 133 14.31 -6.49 -9.80
N PRO A 134 15.35 -6.11 -9.05
CA PRO A 134 16.34 -5.16 -9.55
C PRO A 134 17.09 -5.80 -10.72
N ILE A 135 17.31 -5.02 -11.78
CA ILE A 135 18.22 -5.42 -12.86
C ILE A 135 19.62 -5.05 -12.36
N GLY A 136 20.47 -6.05 -12.12
CA GLY A 136 21.87 -5.80 -11.80
C GLY A 136 22.53 -4.95 -12.89
N ASN A 137 23.54 -4.17 -12.52
CA ASN A 137 24.37 -3.43 -13.46
C ASN A 137 25.11 -4.43 -14.38
N TYR A 138 24.44 -4.93 -15.42
CA TYR A 138 25.12 -5.54 -16.54
C TYR A 138 25.81 -4.41 -17.29
N LYS A 139 27.11 -4.23 -17.03
CA LYS A 139 27.99 -3.54 -17.97
C LYS A 139 27.90 -4.34 -19.27
N ILE A 140 27.19 -3.80 -20.26
CA ILE A 140 27.37 -4.18 -21.66
C ILE A 140 28.70 -3.58 -22.11
#